data_AF-A0A2D6TNP4-F1
#
_entry.id   AF-A0A2D6TNP4-F1
#
_cell.length_a   1.000
_cell.length_b   1.000
_cell.length_c   1.000
_cell.angle_alpha   90.00
_cell.angle_beta   90.00
_cell.angle_gamma   90.00
#
_symmetry.space_group_name_H-M   'P 1'
#
loop_
_entity.id
_entity.type
_entity.pdbx_description
1 polymer ?
#
loop_
_entity_poly.entity_id
_entity_poly.type
_entity_poly.pdbx_seq_one_letter_code
_entity_poly.pdbx_strand_id
1 'polypeptide(L)' 'MAWAAVANSTIWQYENTATASNTYSDTVGSANEYNAGVRTFTYAGGNTRKTYARCRKVGETIERGELSWDYFDAQG' A
#
# COMPACT_ATOMS: atom_id res chain seq x y z
N MET A 1 -1.07 -13.08 -6.40
CA MET A 1 -2.06 -12.11 -5.92
C MET A 1 -2.66 -12.62 -4.63
N ALA A 2 -2.19 -12.12 -3.48
CA ALA A 2 -2.77 -12.42 -2.18
C ALA A 2 -3.29 -11.11 -1.57
N TRP A 3 -4.58 -11.08 -1.24
CA TRP A 3 -5.22 -9.92 -0.63
C TRP A 3 -5.25 -10.10 0.88
N ALA A 4 -4.64 -9.16 1.60
CA ALA A 4 -4.57 -9.13 3.05
C ALA A 4 -5.44 -8.00 3.60
N ALA A 5 -5.96 -8.17 4.82
CA ALA A 5 -6.72 -7.11 5.48
C ALA A 5 -5.82 -5.91 5.79
N VAL A 6 -6.31 -4.70 5.55
CA VAL A 6 -5.66 -3.47 6.03
C VAL A 6 -5.83 -3.40 7.54
N ALA A 7 -4.78 -3.05 8.27
CA ALA A 7 -4.84 -2.92 9.72
C ALA A 7 -5.93 -1.93 10.16
N ASN A 8 -6.59 -2.21 11.27
CA ASN A 8 -7.64 -1.36 11.84
C ASN A 8 -8.77 -1.00 10.83
N SER A 9 -9.01 -1.86 9.83
CA SER A 9 -10.10 -1.70 8.87
C SER A 9 -10.83 -3.01 8.62
N THR A 10 -12.16 -2.96 8.60
CA THR A 10 -13.02 -4.06 8.16
C THR A 10 -13.48 -3.90 6.71
N ILE A 11 -13.18 -2.75 6.10
CA ILE A 11 -13.66 -2.36 4.77
C ILE A 11 -12.60 -2.66 3.71
N TRP A 12 -11.32 -2.46 4.05
CA TRP A 12 -10.23 -2.45 3.08
C TRP A 12 -9.35 -3.70 3.16
N GLN A 13 -8.93 -4.16 1.99
CA GLN A 13 -7.87 -5.16 1.81
C GLN A 13 -6.87 -4.64 0.79
N TYR A 14 -5.60 -5.03 0.93
CA TYR A 14 -4.51 -4.65 0.04
C TYR A 14 -3.83 -5.88 -0.56
N GLU A 15 -3.22 -5.75 -1.73
CA GLU A 15 -2.46 -6.84 -2.34
C GLU A 15 -1.05 -6.89 -1.74
N ASN A 16 -0.76 -7.91 -0.94
CA ASN A 16 0.53 -8.04 -0.25
C ASN A 16 1.68 -8.51 -1.15
N THR A 17 1.41 -8.76 -2.42
CA THR A 17 2.41 -9.03 -3.46
C THR A 17 2.54 -7.89 -4.46
N ALA A 18 1.94 -6.72 -4.19
CA ALA A 18 2.03 -5.57 -5.07
C ALA A 18 3.48 -5.06 -5.15
N THR A 19 3.89 -4.72 -6.36
CA THR A 19 5.20 -4.13 -6.68
C THR A 19 5.01 -2.86 -7.50
N ALA A 20 6.10 -2.18 -7.86
CA ALA A 20 6.06 -0.99 -8.71
C ALA A 20 5.36 -1.22 -10.06
N SER A 21 5.32 -2.46 -10.59
CA SER A 21 4.61 -2.75 -11.86
C SER A 21 3.09 -2.75 -11.72
N ASN A 22 2.55 -2.77 -10.48
CA ASN A 22 1.12 -2.77 -10.21
C ASN A 22 0.57 -1.35 -10.00
N THR A 23 1.43 -0.34 -9.96
CA THR A 23 1.07 1.06 -9.73
C THR A 23 1.35 1.91 -10.97
N TYR A 24 1.44 3.23 -10.80
CA TYR A 24 1.69 4.19 -11.86
C TYR A 24 3.13 4.09 -12.37
N SER A 25 3.32 4.29 -13.67
CA SER A 25 4.62 4.09 -14.36
C SER A 25 5.73 5.03 -13.90
N ASP A 26 5.37 6.20 -13.37
CA ASP A 26 6.29 7.19 -12.78
C ASP A 26 6.37 7.06 -11.25
N THR A 27 5.96 5.91 -10.69
CA THR A 27 6.17 5.59 -9.28
C THR A 27 7.63 5.81 -8.93
N VAL A 28 7.87 6.82 -8.10
CA VAL A 28 9.17 7.05 -7.47
C VAL A 28 9.38 5.89 -6.50
N GLY A 29 10.30 5.01 -6.88
CA GLY A 29 10.80 3.94 -6.03
C GLY A 29 11.28 2.72 -6.80
N SER A 30 12.44 2.19 -6.41
CA SER A 30 12.89 0.89 -6.89
C SER A 30 11.96 -0.22 -6.38
N ALA A 31 11.96 -1.41 -7.00
CA ALA A 31 11.24 -2.57 -6.47
C ALA A 31 11.59 -2.86 -4.99
N ASN A 32 12.76 -2.40 -4.55
CA ASN A 32 13.24 -2.48 -3.15
C ASN A 32 12.47 -1.60 -2.15
N GLU A 33 11.67 -0.64 -2.61
CA GLU A 33 10.86 0.23 -1.73
C GLU A 33 9.48 -0.36 -1.42
N TYR A 34 9.15 -1.49 -2.06
CA TYR A 34 7.93 -2.25 -1.81
C TYR A 34 8.27 -3.45 -0.94
N ASN A 35 7.69 -3.52 0.25
CA ASN A 35 7.76 -4.69 1.10
C ASN A 35 6.35 -5.17 1.43
N ALA A 36 6.05 -6.42 1.08
CA ALA A 36 4.74 -7.03 1.24
C ALA A 36 3.59 -6.13 0.75
N GLY A 37 3.71 -5.50 -0.43
CA GLY A 37 2.66 -4.62 -0.99
C GLY A 37 2.54 -3.22 -0.37
N VAL A 38 3.44 -2.88 0.58
CA VAL A 38 3.54 -1.55 1.17
C VAL A 38 4.75 -0.82 0.57
N ARG A 39 4.50 0.32 -0.07
CA ARG A 39 5.55 1.24 -0.56
C ARG A 39 6.02 2.13 0.58
N THR A 40 7.33 2.25 0.75
CA THR A 40 7.96 3.21 1.67
C THR A 40 8.64 4.31 0.88
N PHE A 41 8.26 5.56 1.12
CA PHE A 41 8.88 6.74 0.52
C PHE A 41 9.56 7.61 1.57
N THR A 42 10.85 7.91 1.38
CA THR A 42 11.63 8.77 2.27
C THR A 42 11.75 10.17 1.67
N TYR A 43 11.18 11.17 2.34
CA TYR A 43 11.31 12.58 1.95
C TYR A 43 12.77 13.04 2.14
N ALA A 44 13.17 14.09 1.42
CA ALA A 44 14.50 14.68 1.53
C ALA A 44 14.87 15.12 2.97
N GLY A 45 13.89 15.36 3.84
CA GLY A 45 14.07 15.64 5.27
C GLY A 45 14.19 14.41 6.18
N GLY A 46 14.29 13.19 5.62
CA GLY A 46 14.46 11.94 6.37
C GLY A 46 13.17 11.31 6.90
N ASN A 47 12.04 12.03 6.86
CA ASN A 47 10.74 11.47 7.22
C ASN A 47 10.32 10.40 6.21
N THR A 48 9.76 9.30 6.69
CA THR A 48 9.24 8.22 5.85
C THR A 48 7.72 8.23 5.84
N ARG A 49 7.11 7.97 4.69
CA ARG A 49 5.68 7.67 4.55
C ARG A 49 5.52 6.28 3.97
N LYS A 50 4.59 5.51 4.53
CA LYS A 50 4.23 4.18 4.06
C LYS A 50 2.84 4.20 3.42
N THR A 51 2.64 3.41 2.38
CA THR A 51 1.40 3.39 1.60
C THR A 51 1.11 1.97 1.14
N TYR A 52 -0.11 1.51 1.38
CA TYR A 52 -0.64 0.30 0.74
C TYR A 52 -0.81 0.58 -0.75
N ALA A 53 -0.03 -0.12 -1.58
CA ALA A 53 0.13 0.24 -2.99
C ALA A 53 -1.05 -0.16 -3.89
N ARG A 54 -1.85 -1.14 -3.47
CA ARG A 54 -2.99 -1.62 -4.24
C ARG A 54 -4.07 -2.09 -3.29
N CYS A 55 -5.19 -1.38 -3.28
CA CYS A 55 -6.28 -1.59 -2.34
C CYS A 55 -7.60 -1.85 -3.07
N ARG A 56 -8.47 -2.62 -2.43
CA ARG A 56 -9.87 -2.82 -2.82
C ARG A 56 -10.73 -3.03 -1.58
N LYS A 57 -12.04 -2.95 -1.73
CA LYS A 57 -12.95 -3.28 -0.63
C LYS A 57 -13.05 -4.78 -0.44
N VAL A 58 -13.30 -5.22 0.80
CA VAL A 58 -13.59 -6.63 1.11
C VAL A 58 -14.82 -7.07 0.30
N GLY A 59 -14.74 -8.25 -0.33
CA GLY A 59 -15.81 -8.79 -1.19
C GLY A 59 -15.90 -8.18 -2.59
N GLU A 60 -15.12 -7.13 -2.91
CA GLU A 60 -15.06 -6.56 -4.26
C GLU A 60 -13.83 -7.07 -5.04
N THR A 61 -13.95 -7.13 -6.36
CA THR A 61 -12.83 -7.37 -7.28
C THR A 61 -12.27 -6.09 -7.88
N ILE A 62 -12.96 -4.96 -7.68
CA ILE A 62 -12.60 -3.66 -8.24
C ILE A 62 -11.54 -3.00 -7.37
N GLU A 63 -10.44 -2.60 -7.99
CA GLU A 63 -9.38 -1.84 -7.36
C GLU A 63 -9.79 -0.39 -7.13
N ARG A 64 -9.39 0.16 -5.99
CA ARG A 64 -9.77 1.51 -5.54
C ARG A 64 -8.55 2.43 -5.35
N GLY A 65 -7.37 1.99 -5.75
CA GLY A 65 -6.12 2.75 -5.67
C GLY A 65 -5.31 2.44 -4.42
N GLU A 66 -4.74 3.47 -3.81
CA GLU A 66 -3.79 3.38 -2.70
C GLU A 66 -4.39 3.87 -1.38
N LEU A 67 -3.89 3.38 -0.24
CA LEU A 67 -4.29 3.87 1.09
C LEU A 67 -3.06 4.18 1.94
N SER A 68 -3.19 5.19 2.80
CA SER A 68 -2.12 5.55 3.74
C SER A 68 -1.90 4.44 4.76
N TRP A 69 -0.74 3.79 4.75
CA TRP A 69 -0.41 2.79 5.76
C TRP A 69 -0.30 3.47 7.12
N ASP A 70 0.38 4.62 7.19
CA ASP A 70 0.60 5.35 8.43
C ASP A 70 -0.71 5.74 9.13
N TYR A 71 -1.77 6.03 8.38
CA TYR A 71 -3.07 6.35 8.99
C TYR A 71 -3.73 5.13 9.61
N PHE A 72 -3.72 3.98 8.93
CA PHE A 72 -4.41 2.78 9.39
C PHE A 72 -3.62 2.03 10.47
N ASP A 73 -2.30 1.89 10.30
CA ASP A 73 -1.47 1.17 11.26
C ASP A 73 -1.12 1.98 12.51
N ALA A 74 -1.07 3.32 12.45
CA ALA A 74 -0.80 4.13 13.65
C ALA A 74 -2.01 4.27 14.61
N GLN A 75 -3.15 3.65 14.29
CA GLN A 75 -4.33 3.63 15.16
C GLN A 75 -4.34 2.47 16.19
N GLY A 76 -3.29 1.65 16.22
CA GLY A 76 -3.12 0.51 17.15
C GLY A 76 -2.37 0.84 18.42
#